data_AF-A0A8J5ZCB5-F1
#
_entry.id   AF-A0A8J5ZCB5-F1
#
_cell.length_a   1.000
_cell.length_b   1.000
_cell.length_c   1.000
_cell.angle_alpha   90.00
_cell.angle_beta   90.00
_cell.angle_gamma   90.00
#
_symmetry.space_group_name_H-M   'P 1'
#
loop_
_entity.id
_entity.type
_entity.pdbx_description
1 polymer ?
#
loop_
_entity_poly.entity_id
_entity_poly.type
_entity_poly.pdbx_seq_one_letter_code
_entity_poly.pdbx_strand_id
1 'polypeptide(L)'
;MQDEDGYITLNVKGRKPARPGQQLKAVRLLLRLGKHLFKERTRRHPAAPAAAPSEWRAVALALLLVCVGLALGLAALGTVTFTQKIHLQVENENPPGRVERLTKNENPAETLQQLAKKVCQGFLQLLEQVEPRGTHAHPCSPCDKAWRYFGDSCYGFFRQNMSWAGARQYCADRNASLVKIPDGNVQEYLRGRTSFVRWVGLSRQSSGASWTWEDGSAPSRSVFELSGSAKENMNCAYFHNGKIYPSSCQKKHYLMCERKAGAAKVGELLQYKAAKGTSQTVA
;
A
#
# COMPACT_ATOMS: atom_id res chain seq x y z
N MET A 1 19.28 37.49 -5.03
CA MET A 1 18.02 38.17 -4.63
C MET A 1 17.34 37.23 -3.65
N GLN A 2 17.46 37.52 -2.35
CA GLN A 2 16.63 36.94 -1.29
C GLN A 2 15.20 37.53 -1.45
N ASP A 3 14.09 36.84 -1.17
CA ASP A 3 13.68 36.40 0.18
C ASP A 3 12.58 35.31 0.22
N GLU A 4 12.46 34.72 1.43
CA GLU A 4 11.28 34.17 2.17
C GLU A 4 10.40 33.07 1.55
N ASP A 5 10.89 31.83 1.59
CA ASP A 5 10.19 30.62 2.07
C ASP A 5 11.03 29.38 1.71
N GLY A 6 11.81 28.90 2.67
CA GLY A 6 12.84 27.87 2.48
C GLY A 6 12.32 26.46 2.15
N TYR A 7 11.81 26.25 0.94
CA TYR A 7 11.59 24.92 0.37
C TYR A 7 12.45 24.69 -0.89
N ILE A 8 13.27 23.65 -0.83
CA ILE A 8 14.10 23.17 -1.93
C ILE A 8 13.18 22.50 -2.97
N THR A 9 13.09 23.04 -4.19
CA THR A 9 12.46 22.37 -5.32
C THR A 9 13.34 21.22 -5.81
N LEU A 10 12.99 19.96 -5.48
CA LEU A 10 13.61 18.79 -6.09
C LEU A 10 12.97 18.54 -7.47
N ASN A 11 13.69 18.94 -8.52
CA ASN A 11 13.36 18.62 -9.91
C ASN A 11 13.73 17.15 -10.19
N VAL A 12 12.80 16.23 -9.93
CA VAL A 12 12.99 14.80 -10.22
C VAL A 12 12.70 14.56 -11.71
N LYS A 13 13.75 14.69 -12.53
CA LYS A 13 13.76 14.23 -13.93
C LYS A 13 13.58 12.70 -13.93
N GLY A 14 12.36 12.24 -14.24
CA GLY A 14 12.00 10.83 -14.25
C GLY A 14 12.95 9.98 -15.09
N ARG A 15 13.69 9.07 -14.45
CA ARG A 15 14.40 7.99 -15.13
C ARG A 15 13.36 6.98 -15.62
N LYS A 16 13.29 6.78 -16.94
CA LYS A 16 12.48 5.72 -17.56
C LYS A 16 12.91 4.35 -17.01
N PRO A 17 11.97 3.41 -16.75
CA PRO A 17 12.32 2.06 -16.37
C PRO A 17 13.02 1.34 -17.53
N ALA A 18 14.14 0.67 -17.23
CA ALA A 18 14.90 -0.12 -18.18
C ALA A 18 14.09 -1.32 -18.67
N ARG A 19 14.09 -1.58 -19.99
CA ARG A 19 13.35 -2.69 -20.61
C ARG A 19 13.95 -4.04 -20.20
N PRO A 20 13.14 -5.09 -19.93
CA PRO A 20 13.63 -6.41 -19.46
C PRO A 20 14.54 -7.17 -20.43
N GLY A 21 14.66 -6.71 -21.69
CA GLY A 21 15.40 -7.40 -22.75
C GLY A 21 16.90 -7.12 -22.86
N GLN A 22 17.44 -6.12 -22.15
CA GLN A 22 18.89 -5.79 -22.23
C GLN A 22 19.76 -6.57 -21.25
N GLN A 23 19.23 -6.90 -20.05
CA GLN A 23 19.95 -7.73 -19.06
C GLN A 23 20.20 -9.15 -19.58
N LEU A 24 19.26 -9.71 -20.37
CA LEU A 24 19.39 -11.06 -20.90
C LEU A 24 20.47 -11.20 -21.99
N LYS A 25 20.79 -10.11 -22.70
CA LYS A 25 21.87 -10.10 -23.71
C LYS A 25 23.26 -10.05 -23.05
N ALA A 26 23.41 -9.26 -21.99
CA ALA A 26 24.66 -9.19 -21.22
C ALA A 26 24.98 -10.52 -20.53
N VAL A 27 23.97 -11.17 -19.92
CA VAL A 27 24.14 -12.49 -19.29
C VAL A 27 24.49 -13.57 -20.33
N ARG A 28 23.87 -13.55 -21.53
CA ARG A 28 24.22 -14.48 -22.61
C ARG A 28 25.64 -14.26 -23.15
N LEU A 29 26.11 -13.02 -23.21
CA LEU A 29 27.47 -12.70 -23.65
C LEU A 29 28.52 -13.15 -22.62
N LEU A 30 28.26 -12.92 -21.33
CA LEU A 30 29.13 -13.36 -20.23
C LEU A 30 29.19 -14.90 -20.13
N LEU A 31 28.05 -15.59 -20.33
CA LEU A 31 28.02 -17.06 -20.37
C LEU A 31 28.78 -17.63 -21.59
N ARG A 32 28.77 -16.94 -22.75
CA ARG A 32 29.55 -17.33 -23.93
C ARG A 32 31.05 -17.11 -23.73
N LEU A 33 31.44 -15.99 -23.11
CA LEU A 33 32.83 -15.69 -22.77
C LEU A 33 33.38 -16.67 -21.72
N GLY A 34 32.59 -17.00 -20.69
CA GLY A 34 32.96 -18.01 -19.69
C GLY A 34 33.19 -19.40 -20.28
N LYS A 35 32.36 -19.82 -21.26
CA LYS A 35 32.54 -21.09 -21.98
C LYS A 35 33.79 -21.09 -22.87
N HIS A 36 34.15 -19.96 -23.47
CA HIS A 36 35.36 -19.86 -24.30
C HIS A 36 36.64 -19.93 -23.46
N LEU A 37 36.67 -19.20 -22.34
CA LEU A 37 37.79 -19.22 -21.38
C LEU A 37 37.98 -20.59 -20.74
N PHE A 38 36.90 -21.34 -20.50
CA PHE A 38 36.97 -22.72 -20.00
C PHE A 38 37.51 -23.69 -21.05
N LYS A 39 37.14 -23.51 -22.34
CA LYS A 39 37.62 -24.33 -23.47
C LYS A 39 39.10 -24.09 -23.79
N GLU A 40 39.59 -22.85 -23.63
CA GLU A 40 41.00 -22.47 -23.77
C GLU A 40 41.87 -23.17 -22.71
N ARG A 41 41.35 -23.35 -21.49
CA ARG A 41 42.05 -23.99 -20.36
C ARG A 41 42.22 -25.51 -20.55
N THR A 42 41.33 -26.16 -21.30
CA THR A 42 41.39 -27.61 -21.59
C THR A 42 42.30 -28.00 -22.76
N ARG A 43 42.84 -27.05 -23.54
CA ARG A 43 43.82 -27.35 -24.63
C ARG A 43 45.28 -27.25 -24.22
N ARG A 44 45.59 -26.72 -23.03
CA ARG A 44 46.93 -26.86 -22.46
C ARG A 44 46.99 -28.20 -21.74
N HIS A 45 47.79 -29.13 -22.25
CA HIS A 45 48.19 -30.32 -21.50
C HIS A 45 48.64 -29.92 -20.09
N PRO A 46 48.31 -30.70 -19.05
CA PRO A 46 48.93 -30.52 -17.75
C PRO A 46 50.39 -30.96 -17.88
N ALA A 47 51.30 -30.00 -18.07
CA ALA A 47 52.62 -30.17 -17.51
C ALA A 47 52.42 -30.35 -16.00
N ALA A 48 52.92 -31.45 -15.45
CA ALA A 48 52.88 -31.74 -14.03
C ALA A 48 53.27 -30.47 -13.24
N PRO A 49 52.60 -30.14 -12.13
CA PRO A 49 53.06 -29.03 -11.31
C PRO A 49 54.45 -29.40 -10.81
N ALA A 50 55.48 -28.76 -11.37
CA ALA A 50 56.76 -28.64 -10.68
C ALA A 50 56.41 -28.14 -9.28
N ALA A 51 56.75 -28.93 -8.26
CA ALA A 51 56.42 -28.61 -6.88
C ALA A 51 56.96 -27.20 -6.59
N ALA A 52 56.06 -26.24 -6.41
CA ALA A 52 56.44 -24.91 -5.99
C ALA A 52 57.28 -25.04 -4.71
N PRO A 53 58.43 -24.35 -4.60
CA PRO A 53 59.27 -24.39 -3.39
C PRO A 53 58.40 -24.10 -2.16
N SER A 54 58.67 -24.79 -1.05
CA SER A 54 57.90 -24.71 0.22
C SER A 54 57.57 -23.27 0.64
N GLU A 55 58.48 -22.34 0.36
CA GLU A 55 58.38 -20.91 0.66
C GLU A 55 57.17 -20.23 -0.01
N TRP A 56 56.86 -20.56 -1.27
CA TRP A 56 55.75 -19.93 -2.00
C TRP A 56 54.38 -20.43 -1.53
N ARG A 57 54.32 -21.66 -1.00
CA ARG A 57 53.10 -22.19 -0.38
C ARG A 57 52.80 -21.46 0.93
N ALA A 58 53.83 -21.18 1.73
CA ALA A 58 53.70 -20.41 2.96
C ALA A 58 53.23 -18.97 2.68
N VAL A 59 53.81 -18.31 1.67
CA VAL A 59 53.39 -16.96 1.24
C VAL A 59 51.94 -16.95 0.73
N ALA A 60 51.55 -17.93 -0.07
CA ALA A 60 50.17 -18.04 -0.56
C ALA A 60 49.16 -18.28 0.59
N LEU A 61 49.49 -19.14 1.56
CA LEU A 61 48.66 -19.36 2.74
C LEU A 61 48.55 -18.12 3.61
N ALA A 62 49.66 -17.40 3.83
CA ALA A 62 49.66 -16.15 4.58
C ALA A 62 48.79 -15.08 3.90
N LEU A 63 48.90 -14.91 2.58
CA LEU A 63 48.06 -13.98 1.82
C LEU A 63 46.58 -14.35 1.86
N LEU A 64 46.24 -15.65 1.79
CA LEU A 64 44.86 -16.11 1.93
C LEU A 64 44.28 -15.79 3.31
N LEU A 65 45.06 -16.01 4.38
CA LEU A 65 44.64 -15.68 5.75
C LEU A 65 44.40 -14.17 5.91
N VAL A 66 45.28 -13.33 5.36
CA VAL A 66 45.11 -11.87 5.36
C VAL A 66 43.85 -11.46 4.60
N CYS A 67 43.61 -12.03 3.41
CA CYS A 67 42.41 -11.74 2.62
C CYS A 67 41.11 -12.15 3.35
N VAL A 68 41.10 -13.32 4.00
CA VAL A 68 39.95 -13.76 4.79
C VAL A 68 39.72 -12.83 5.99
N GLY A 69 40.79 -12.45 6.69
CA GLY A 69 40.70 -11.49 7.79
C GLY A 69 40.11 -10.15 7.37
N LEU A 70 40.57 -9.59 6.24
CA LEU A 70 40.02 -8.35 5.68
C LEU A 70 38.54 -8.49 5.26
N ALA A 71 38.18 -9.60 4.62
CA ALA A 71 36.79 -9.85 4.22
C ALA A 71 35.84 -9.94 5.44
N LEU A 72 36.27 -10.64 6.49
CA LEU A 72 35.50 -10.74 7.75
C LEU A 72 35.39 -9.38 8.44
N GLY A 73 36.47 -8.60 8.48
CA GLY A 73 36.47 -7.25 9.04
C GLY A 73 35.52 -6.30 8.31
N LEU A 74 35.52 -6.32 6.98
CA LEU A 74 34.61 -5.51 6.16
C LEU A 74 33.14 -5.94 6.31
N ALA A 75 32.89 -7.26 6.42
CA ALA A 75 31.54 -7.77 6.68
C ALA A 75 31.02 -7.32 8.06
N ALA A 76 31.85 -7.42 9.09
CA ALA A 76 31.52 -6.96 10.43
C ALA A 76 31.22 -5.45 10.44
N LEU A 77 32.09 -4.63 9.84
CA LEU A 77 31.88 -3.18 9.74
C LEU A 77 30.61 -2.83 8.95
N GLY A 78 30.31 -3.57 7.88
CA GLY A 78 29.06 -3.45 7.12
C GLY A 78 27.84 -3.76 7.98
N THR A 79 27.87 -4.84 8.77
CA THR A 79 26.76 -5.18 9.67
C THR A 79 26.56 -4.15 10.78
N VAL A 80 27.63 -3.60 11.35
CA VAL A 80 27.55 -2.56 12.40
C VAL A 80 27.00 -1.25 11.84
N THR A 81 27.52 -0.79 10.70
CA THR A 81 27.03 0.45 10.07
C THR A 81 25.58 0.34 9.58
N PHE A 82 25.18 -0.84 9.09
CA PHE A 82 23.81 -1.11 8.68
C PHE A 82 22.85 -1.18 9.88
N THR A 83 23.23 -1.89 10.96
CA THR A 83 22.43 -1.95 12.19
C THR A 83 22.33 -0.59 12.88
N GLN A 84 23.42 0.18 12.93
CA GLN A 84 23.42 1.55 13.45
C GLN A 84 22.51 2.48 12.61
N LYS A 85 22.54 2.36 11.28
CA LYS A 85 21.67 3.14 10.39
C LYS A 85 20.19 2.77 10.58
N ILE A 86 19.87 1.49 10.73
CA ILE A 86 18.51 1.04 11.03
C ILE A 86 18.04 1.59 12.38
N HIS A 87 18.87 1.53 13.42
CA HIS A 87 18.52 2.05 14.76
C HIS A 87 18.19 3.55 14.71
N LEU A 88 19.03 4.35 14.04
CA LEU A 88 18.80 5.79 13.87
C LEU A 88 17.52 6.09 13.07
N GLN A 89 17.19 5.25 12.08
CA GLN A 89 15.97 5.40 11.28
C GLN A 89 14.72 5.04 12.08
N VAL A 90 14.77 3.99 12.90
CA VAL A 90 13.69 3.56 13.81
C VAL A 90 13.44 4.63 14.89
N GLU A 91 14.49 5.25 15.41
CA GLU A 91 14.39 6.29 16.44
C GLU A 91 13.84 7.62 15.89
N ASN A 92 14.13 7.94 14.62
CA ASN A 92 13.55 9.10 13.94
C ASN A 92 12.07 8.92 13.57
N GLU A 93 11.66 7.71 13.17
CA GLU A 93 10.27 7.38 12.84
C GLU A 93 9.41 7.14 14.10
N ASN A 94 9.99 6.62 15.18
CA ASN A 94 9.24 6.27 16.39
C ASN A 94 10.03 6.53 17.69
N PRO A 95 10.17 7.80 18.12
CA PRO A 95 10.87 8.10 19.36
C PRO A 95 10.10 7.52 20.56
N PRO A 96 10.77 6.82 21.50
CA PRO A 96 10.13 6.37 22.74
C PRO A 96 9.58 7.59 23.46
N GLY A 97 8.27 7.60 23.70
CA GLY A 97 7.55 8.74 24.27
C GLY A 97 6.75 9.61 23.29
N ARG A 98 6.70 9.32 21.97
CA ARG A 98 5.74 9.98 21.07
C ARG A 98 4.29 9.63 21.43
N VAL A 99 4.03 8.37 21.77
CA VAL A 99 2.71 7.89 22.24
C VAL A 99 2.35 8.50 23.60
N GLU A 100 3.33 8.63 24.51
CA GLU A 100 3.15 9.22 25.84
C GLU A 100 2.96 10.74 25.81
N ARG A 101 3.62 11.45 24.88
CA ARG A 101 3.43 12.90 24.71
C ARG A 101 2.11 13.27 24.04
N LEU A 102 1.56 12.41 23.17
CA LEU A 102 0.22 12.60 22.59
C LEU A 102 -0.89 12.39 23.62
N THR A 103 -0.68 11.46 24.56
CA THR A 103 -1.70 11.08 25.55
C THR A 103 -1.73 11.93 26.81
N LYS A 104 -0.78 12.84 27.00
CA LYS A 104 -0.66 13.62 28.25
C LYS A 104 -1.72 14.72 28.40
N ASN A 105 -2.44 15.08 27.33
CA ASN A 105 -3.48 16.13 27.29
C ASN A 105 -4.75 15.75 26.50
N GLU A 106 -4.90 14.49 26.07
CA GLU A 106 -6.11 14.01 25.36
C GLU A 106 -7.07 13.30 26.31
N ASN A 107 -8.38 13.36 26.01
CA ASN A 107 -9.40 12.60 26.72
C ASN A 107 -9.09 11.09 26.59
N PRO A 108 -8.83 10.36 27.69
CA PRO A 108 -8.48 8.94 27.64
C PRO A 108 -9.49 8.07 26.88
N ALA A 109 -10.76 8.48 26.86
CA ALA A 109 -11.82 7.79 26.12
C ALA A 109 -11.62 7.90 24.60
N GLU A 110 -11.23 9.06 24.09
CA GLU A 110 -11.00 9.28 22.66
C GLU A 110 -9.75 8.55 22.18
N THR A 111 -8.67 8.58 22.97
CA THR A 111 -7.45 7.81 22.67
C THR A 111 -7.74 6.31 22.61
N LEU A 112 -8.52 5.78 23.57
CA LEU A 112 -8.90 4.36 23.59
C LEU A 112 -9.72 3.98 22.35
N GLN A 113 -10.66 4.84 21.95
CA GLN A 113 -11.46 4.64 20.73
C GLN A 113 -10.60 4.68 19.46
N GLN A 114 -9.67 5.64 19.35
CA GLN A 114 -8.76 5.73 18.21
C GLN A 114 -7.85 4.50 18.11
N LEU A 115 -7.33 4.02 19.24
CA LEU A 115 -6.51 2.82 19.27
C LEU A 115 -7.31 1.58 18.87
N ALA A 116 -8.51 1.41 19.45
CA ALA A 116 -9.42 0.34 19.10
C ALA A 116 -9.73 0.35 17.59
N LYS A 117 -10.07 1.51 17.03
CA LYS A 117 -10.31 1.70 15.60
C LYS A 117 -9.13 1.21 14.74
N LYS A 118 -7.90 1.65 15.05
CA LYS A 118 -6.69 1.26 14.29
C LYS A 118 -6.46 -0.25 14.35
N VAL A 119 -6.56 -0.85 15.54
CA VAL A 119 -6.40 -2.30 15.73
C VAL A 119 -7.48 -3.06 14.98
N CYS A 120 -8.75 -2.65 15.11
CA CYS A 120 -9.87 -3.26 14.43
C CYS A 120 -9.73 -3.21 12.91
N GLN A 121 -9.32 -2.07 12.36
CA GLN A 121 -9.11 -1.90 10.92
C GLN A 121 -8.00 -2.79 10.40
N GLY A 122 -6.85 -2.83 11.09
CA GLY A 122 -5.75 -3.72 10.73
C GLY A 122 -6.15 -5.19 10.76
N PHE A 123 -6.87 -5.60 11.81
CA PHE A 123 -7.36 -6.96 11.95
C PHE A 123 -8.37 -7.35 10.87
N LEU A 124 -9.36 -6.48 10.59
CA LEU A 124 -10.36 -6.72 9.53
C LEU A 124 -9.71 -6.81 8.15
N GLN A 125 -8.70 -5.99 7.88
CA GLN A 125 -7.96 -6.02 6.61
C GLN A 125 -7.20 -7.35 6.42
N LEU A 126 -6.69 -7.94 7.50
CA LEU A 126 -6.07 -9.27 7.47
C LEU A 126 -7.11 -10.37 7.27
N LEU A 127 -8.28 -10.28 7.92
CA LEU A 127 -9.35 -11.27 7.78
C LEU A 127 -9.89 -11.37 6.35
N GLU A 128 -9.97 -10.26 5.60
CA GLU A 128 -10.44 -10.28 4.21
C GLU A 128 -9.60 -11.19 3.29
N GLN A 129 -8.33 -11.45 3.63
CA GLN A 129 -7.44 -12.34 2.86
C GLN A 129 -7.74 -13.83 3.11
N VAL A 130 -8.33 -14.15 4.26
CA VAL A 130 -8.58 -15.54 4.70
C VAL A 130 -10.04 -15.92 4.46
N GLU A 131 -10.98 -14.98 4.64
CA GLU A 131 -12.41 -15.25 4.52
C GLU A 131 -13.17 -14.12 3.77
N PRO A 132 -13.06 -14.07 2.42
CA PRO A 132 -13.55 -12.95 1.62
C PRO A 132 -15.07 -12.78 1.60
N ARG A 133 -15.83 -13.78 2.08
CA ARG A 133 -17.30 -13.80 2.14
C ARG A 133 -17.84 -13.90 3.57
N GLY A 134 -17.09 -13.41 4.56
CA GLY A 134 -17.50 -13.46 5.97
C GLY A 134 -18.98 -13.09 6.15
N THR A 135 -19.78 -14.09 6.51
CA THR A 135 -21.24 -14.05 6.71
C THR A 135 -21.62 -13.51 8.10
N HIS A 136 -20.64 -13.40 8.98
CA HIS A 136 -20.80 -12.98 10.37
C HIS A 136 -20.23 -11.58 10.61
N ALA A 137 -20.96 -10.78 11.38
CA ALA A 137 -20.48 -9.49 11.85
C ALA A 137 -19.34 -9.73 12.83
N HIS A 138 -18.15 -9.23 12.52
CA HIS A 138 -17.03 -9.28 13.45
C HIS A 138 -17.18 -8.15 14.48
N PRO A 139 -16.91 -8.37 15.78
CA PRO A 139 -16.99 -7.32 16.81
C PRO A 139 -16.16 -6.06 16.50
N CYS A 140 -15.10 -6.21 15.70
CA CYS A 140 -14.28 -5.10 15.20
C CYS A 140 -14.97 -4.22 14.15
N SER A 141 -16.06 -4.67 13.53
CA SER A 141 -16.72 -3.94 12.45
C SER A 141 -17.96 -3.21 13.00
N PRO A 142 -17.96 -1.87 13.02
CA PRO A 142 -19.16 -1.08 13.29
C PRO A 142 -20.14 -1.04 12.10
N CYS A 143 -19.84 -1.76 11.01
CA CYS A 143 -20.63 -1.81 9.79
C CYS A 143 -21.53 -3.06 9.73
N ASP A 144 -22.70 -2.92 9.11
CA ASP A 144 -23.59 -4.06 8.85
C ASP A 144 -22.91 -5.15 8.00
N LYS A 145 -23.50 -6.34 8.03
CA LYS A 145 -23.10 -7.46 7.17
C LYS A 145 -23.00 -7.02 5.71
N ALA A 146 -21.97 -7.50 5.02
CA ALA A 146 -21.62 -7.16 3.63
C ALA A 146 -21.13 -5.71 3.37
N TRP A 147 -20.99 -4.88 4.39
CA TRP A 147 -20.29 -3.60 4.30
C TRP A 147 -18.85 -3.74 4.81
N ARG A 148 -17.94 -2.94 4.24
CA ARG A 148 -16.53 -2.95 4.62
C ARG A 148 -16.17 -1.70 5.41
N TYR A 149 -15.56 -1.90 6.56
CA TYR A 149 -15.14 -0.81 7.43
C TYR A 149 -13.78 -0.27 7.00
N PHE A 150 -13.69 1.04 6.73
CA PHE A 150 -12.43 1.72 6.46
C PHE A 150 -12.53 3.21 6.80
N GLY A 151 -11.49 3.76 7.43
CA GLY A 151 -11.54 5.13 7.96
C GLY A 151 -12.73 5.30 8.91
N ASP A 152 -13.59 6.28 8.66
CA ASP A 152 -14.79 6.56 9.44
C ASP A 152 -16.09 6.15 8.74
N SER A 153 -15.98 5.28 7.74
CA SER A 153 -17.07 4.95 6.85
C SER A 153 -17.20 3.44 6.62
N CYS A 154 -18.42 3.06 6.24
CA CYS A 154 -18.79 1.74 5.77
C CYS A 154 -19.00 1.81 4.26
N TYR A 155 -18.36 0.91 3.51
CA TYR A 155 -18.42 0.86 2.04
C TYR A 155 -19.15 -0.40 1.57
N GLY A 156 -20.17 -0.21 0.73
CA GLY A 156 -20.94 -1.28 0.11
C GLY A 156 -20.65 -1.37 -1.38
N PHE A 157 -20.38 -2.58 -1.89
CA PHE A 157 -20.04 -2.81 -3.31
C PHE A 157 -21.11 -3.66 -3.99
N PHE A 158 -21.87 -3.04 -4.88
CA PHE A 158 -23.09 -3.61 -5.44
C PHE A 158 -22.95 -3.87 -6.95
N ARG A 159 -23.54 -4.95 -7.47
CA ARG A 159 -23.41 -5.35 -8.90
C ARG A 159 -24.65 -5.05 -9.73
N GLN A 160 -25.56 -4.21 -9.23
CA GLN A 160 -26.72 -3.76 -9.98
C GLN A 160 -26.27 -2.70 -10.99
N ASN A 161 -26.65 -2.88 -12.26
CA ASN A 161 -26.20 -2.02 -13.35
C ASN A 161 -27.27 -0.95 -13.65
N MET A 162 -26.99 0.31 -13.30
CA MET A 162 -28.00 1.38 -13.35
C MET A 162 -27.43 2.75 -13.71
N SER A 163 -28.30 3.70 -14.03
CA SER A 163 -27.91 5.11 -14.26
C SER A 163 -27.33 5.74 -13.00
N TRP A 164 -26.62 6.86 -13.13
CA TRP A 164 -26.06 7.55 -11.97
C TRP A 164 -27.16 7.96 -10.98
N ALA A 165 -28.30 8.48 -11.49
CA ALA A 165 -29.46 8.84 -10.68
C ALA A 165 -30.07 7.61 -9.98
N GLY A 166 -30.18 6.48 -10.67
CA GLY A 166 -30.63 5.23 -10.05
C GLY A 166 -29.67 4.77 -8.95
N ALA A 167 -28.36 4.91 -9.16
CA ALA A 167 -27.35 4.51 -8.19
C ALA A 167 -27.38 5.38 -6.93
N ARG A 168 -27.58 6.69 -7.11
CA ARG A 168 -27.82 7.63 -6.02
C ARG A 168 -29.05 7.23 -5.20
N GLN A 169 -30.17 6.94 -5.86
CA GLN A 169 -31.38 6.49 -5.17
C GLN A 169 -31.15 5.17 -4.43
N TYR A 170 -30.48 4.20 -5.05
CA TYR A 170 -30.20 2.90 -4.44
C TYR A 170 -29.39 3.00 -3.14
N CYS A 171 -28.42 3.93 -3.10
CA CYS A 171 -27.68 4.23 -1.89
C CYS A 171 -28.56 4.97 -0.86
N ALA A 172 -29.36 5.94 -1.30
CA ALA A 172 -30.27 6.69 -0.42
C ALA A 172 -31.28 5.77 0.29
N ASP A 173 -31.85 4.79 -0.41
CA ASP A 173 -32.76 3.77 0.15
C ASP A 173 -32.10 2.90 1.26
N ARG A 174 -30.77 2.98 1.40
CA ARG A 174 -29.96 2.28 2.41
C ARG A 174 -29.34 3.22 3.43
N ASN A 175 -29.85 4.44 3.54
CA ASN A 175 -29.29 5.50 4.40
C ASN A 175 -27.79 5.73 4.12
N ALA A 176 -27.43 5.75 2.83
CA ALA A 176 -26.08 5.90 2.34
C ALA A 176 -26.05 6.90 1.17
N SER A 177 -24.87 7.37 0.82
CA SER A 177 -24.60 8.17 -0.38
C SER A 177 -23.82 7.35 -1.39
N LEU A 178 -23.69 7.82 -2.62
CA LEU A 178 -22.63 7.31 -3.48
C LEU A 178 -21.27 7.65 -2.85
N VAL A 179 -20.27 6.78 -3.06
CA VAL A 179 -18.95 6.93 -2.42
C VAL A 179 -18.30 8.26 -2.79
N LYS A 180 -17.76 8.94 -1.76
CA LYS A 180 -16.87 10.08 -1.89
C LYS A 180 -15.41 9.62 -1.82
N ILE A 181 -14.53 10.21 -2.63
CA ILE A 181 -13.09 9.93 -2.59
C ILE A 181 -12.36 11.22 -2.20
N PRO A 182 -12.21 11.50 -0.88
CA PRO A 182 -11.65 12.75 -0.40
C PRO A 182 -10.12 12.82 -0.52
N ASP A 183 -9.44 11.67 -0.43
CA ASP A 183 -7.98 11.58 -0.37
C ASP A 183 -7.45 10.29 -1.01
N GLY A 184 -6.12 10.21 -1.11
CA GLY A 184 -5.40 9.07 -1.70
C GLY A 184 -5.55 7.76 -0.91
N ASN A 185 -5.83 7.81 0.40
CA ASN A 185 -6.01 6.61 1.22
C ASN A 185 -7.31 5.90 0.84
N VAL A 186 -8.40 6.65 0.68
CA VAL A 186 -9.68 6.11 0.19
C VAL A 186 -9.52 5.62 -1.25
N GLN A 187 -8.83 6.38 -2.10
CA GLN A 187 -8.58 5.98 -3.48
C GLN A 187 -7.86 4.63 -3.61
N GLU A 188 -6.78 4.42 -2.87
CA GLU A 188 -6.02 3.18 -2.89
C GLU A 188 -6.81 2.02 -2.23
N TYR A 189 -7.52 2.31 -1.14
CA TYR A 189 -8.43 1.34 -0.50
C TYR A 189 -9.47 0.78 -1.47
N LEU A 190 -10.10 1.65 -2.27
CA LEU A 190 -11.08 1.28 -3.28
C LEU A 190 -10.42 0.56 -4.46
N ARG A 191 -9.26 1.03 -4.92
CA ARG A 191 -8.49 0.41 -6.02
C ARG A 191 -8.20 -1.06 -5.75
N GLY A 192 -7.80 -1.41 -4.52
CA GLY A 192 -7.53 -2.80 -4.13
C GLY A 192 -8.78 -3.70 -4.07
N ARG A 193 -9.99 -3.14 -4.12
CA ARG A 193 -11.25 -3.86 -3.87
C ARG A 193 -12.26 -3.82 -5.02
N THR A 194 -12.01 -3.04 -6.07
CA THR A 194 -12.84 -3.04 -7.26
C THR A 194 -12.05 -3.11 -8.55
N SER A 195 -12.35 -4.12 -9.38
CA SER A 195 -11.91 -4.23 -10.77
C SER A 195 -12.95 -3.73 -11.78
N PHE A 196 -14.20 -3.54 -11.35
CA PHE A 196 -15.29 -3.12 -12.22
C PHE A 196 -15.46 -1.59 -12.21
N VAL A 197 -16.02 -1.06 -13.31
CA VAL A 197 -16.48 0.33 -13.40
C VAL A 197 -17.66 0.53 -12.46
N ARG A 198 -17.57 1.53 -11.58
CA ARG A 198 -18.58 1.82 -10.57
C ARG A 198 -18.84 3.31 -10.45
N TRP A 199 -20.11 3.70 -10.33
CA TRP A 199 -20.49 5.07 -10.02
C TRP A 199 -19.92 5.54 -8.67
N VAL A 200 -19.53 6.82 -8.62
CA VAL A 200 -19.15 7.55 -7.41
C VAL A 200 -19.99 8.82 -7.29
N GLY A 201 -20.00 9.44 -6.12
CA GLY A 201 -20.85 10.59 -5.80
C GLY A 201 -20.42 11.91 -6.42
N LEU A 202 -19.58 11.88 -7.45
CA LEU A 202 -19.06 13.07 -8.12
C LEU A 202 -19.89 13.38 -9.37
N SER A 203 -20.40 14.61 -9.45
CA SER A 203 -21.20 15.08 -10.58
C SER A 203 -21.02 16.59 -10.80
N ARG A 204 -21.55 17.10 -11.91
CA ARG A 204 -21.65 18.54 -12.20
C ARG A 204 -22.99 18.82 -12.86
N GLN A 205 -23.48 20.05 -12.74
CA GLN A 205 -24.79 20.41 -13.29
C GLN A 205 -24.78 20.51 -14.82
N SER A 206 -23.69 21.01 -15.41
CA SER A 206 -23.51 21.21 -16.85
C SER A 206 -22.02 21.15 -17.22
N SER A 207 -21.70 21.19 -18.51
CA SER A 207 -20.33 21.05 -19.01
C SER A 207 -19.35 22.10 -18.50
N GLY A 208 -19.84 23.31 -18.20
CA GLY A 208 -19.07 24.41 -17.62
C GLY A 208 -19.12 24.51 -16.09
N ALA A 209 -19.95 23.70 -15.43
CA ALA A 209 -20.08 23.72 -13.97
C ALA A 209 -18.93 22.98 -13.29
N SER A 210 -18.58 23.43 -12.09
CA SER A 210 -17.62 22.74 -11.23
C SER A 210 -18.13 21.37 -10.80
N TRP A 211 -17.21 20.43 -10.63
CA TRP A 211 -17.51 19.12 -10.07
C TRP A 211 -17.69 19.21 -8.56
N THR A 212 -18.73 18.56 -8.05
CA THR A 212 -19.08 18.54 -6.63
C THR A 212 -19.45 17.13 -6.19
N TRP A 213 -19.12 16.79 -4.96
CA TRP A 213 -19.61 15.59 -4.28
C TRP A 213 -21.07 15.76 -3.87
N GLU A 214 -21.75 14.67 -3.51
CA GLU A 214 -23.15 14.72 -3.06
C GLU A 214 -23.36 15.53 -1.77
N ASP A 215 -22.31 15.72 -0.97
CA ASP A 215 -22.31 16.58 0.22
C ASP A 215 -22.03 18.06 -0.08
N GLY A 216 -21.93 18.43 -1.36
CA GLY A 216 -21.66 19.79 -1.83
C GLY A 216 -20.18 20.19 -1.79
N SER A 217 -19.29 19.37 -1.23
CA SER A 217 -17.87 19.70 -1.17
C SER A 217 -17.19 19.57 -2.54
N ALA A 218 -16.18 20.40 -2.77
CA ALA A 218 -15.32 20.29 -3.94
C ALA A 218 -14.33 19.11 -3.81
N PRO A 219 -13.95 18.46 -4.92
CA PRO A 219 -12.94 17.42 -4.89
C PRO A 219 -11.54 18.00 -4.59
N SER A 220 -10.73 17.27 -3.83
CA SER A 220 -9.39 17.70 -3.44
C SER A 220 -8.43 17.64 -4.63
N ARG A 221 -7.49 18.59 -4.74
CA ARG A 221 -6.52 18.62 -5.86
C ARG A 221 -5.66 17.36 -5.96
N SER A 222 -5.36 16.70 -4.83
CA SER A 222 -4.55 15.49 -4.77
C SER A 222 -5.24 14.26 -5.37
N VAL A 223 -6.57 14.27 -5.45
CA VAL A 223 -7.39 13.17 -6.01
C VAL A 223 -7.99 13.58 -7.36
N PHE A 224 -8.22 14.88 -7.55
CA PHE A 224 -8.93 15.44 -8.68
C PHE A 224 -8.02 15.64 -9.89
N GLU A 225 -7.76 14.53 -10.58
CA GLU A 225 -7.38 14.51 -11.99
C GLU A 225 -8.34 13.59 -12.73
N LEU A 226 -9.37 14.18 -13.34
CA LEU A 226 -10.27 13.42 -14.20
C LEU A 226 -9.45 12.79 -15.33
N SER A 227 -9.51 11.47 -15.40
CA SER A 227 -8.88 10.73 -16.47
C SER A 227 -9.76 10.79 -17.72
N GLY A 228 -9.23 11.38 -18.79
CA GLY A 228 -9.97 11.60 -20.03
C GLY A 228 -10.69 12.95 -20.09
N SER A 229 -11.10 13.35 -21.29
CA SER A 229 -11.78 14.63 -21.52
C SER A 229 -13.29 14.52 -21.28
N ALA A 230 -13.81 15.37 -20.39
CA ALA A 230 -15.25 15.45 -20.14
C ALA A 230 -15.93 16.17 -21.33
N LYS A 231 -16.74 15.43 -22.10
CA LYS A 231 -17.57 15.98 -23.19
C LYS A 231 -18.81 16.68 -22.64
N GLU A 232 -19.56 17.40 -23.50
CA GLU A 232 -20.72 18.21 -23.12
C GLU A 232 -21.79 17.46 -22.30
N ASN A 233 -21.94 16.15 -22.51
CA ASN A 233 -22.93 15.31 -21.83
C ASN A 233 -22.34 14.34 -20.79
N MET A 234 -21.09 14.54 -20.38
CA MET A 234 -20.39 13.69 -19.41
C MET A 234 -20.34 14.34 -18.02
N ASN A 235 -21.51 14.47 -17.41
CA ASN A 235 -21.71 15.25 -16.18
C ASN A 235 -21.74 14.40 -14.90
N CYS A 236 -21.51 13.10 -15.00
CA CYS A 236 -21.40 12.17 -13.88
C CYS A 236 -20.04 11.46 -13.94
N ALA A 237 -19.56 10.94 -12.81
CA ALA A 237 -18.26 10.30 -12.77
C ALA A 237 -18.31 8.87 -12.20
N TYR A 238 -17.50 8.00 -12.79
CA TYR A 238 -17.27 6.64 -12.30
C TYR A 238 -15.81 6.46 -11.88
N PHE A 239 -15.58 5.48 -11.01
CA PHE A 239 -14.26 5.03 -10.60
C PHE A 239 -13.90 3.71 -11.30
N HIS A 240 -12.66 3.64 -11.78
CA HIS A 240 -12.10 2.42 -12.36
C HIS A 240 -10.58 2.42 -12.21
N ASN A 241 -10.01 1.30 -11.75
CA ASN A 241 -8.56 1.09 -11.62
C ASN A 241 -7.80 2.24 -10.90
N GLY A 242 -8.37 2.76 -9.82
CA GLY A 242 -7.73 3.82 -9.04
C GLY A 242 -7.93 5.23 -9.58
N LYS A 243 -8.76 5.44 -10.61
CA LYS A 243 -8.96 6.75 -11.23
C LYS A 243 -10.44 7.07 -11.44
N ILE A 244 -10.76 8.36 -11.50
CA ILE A 244 -12.11 8.88 -11.73
C ILE A 244 -12.21 9.34 -13.18
N TYR A 245 -13.30 8.97 -13.86
CA TYR A 245 -13.55 9.27 -15.26
C TYR A 245 -14.93 9.92 -15.45
N PRO A 246 -15.05 10.93 -16.33
CA PRO A 246 -16.33 11.51 -16.68
C PRO A 246 -17.13 10.56 -17.58
N SER A 247 -18.45 10.55 -17.42
CA SER A 247 -19.36 9.68 -18.16
C SER A 247 -20.75 10.31 -18.28
N SER A 248 -21.50 9.85 -19.28
CA SER A 248 -22.91 10.22 -19.39
C SER A 248 -23.69 9.59 -18.26
N CYS A 249 -24.48 10.40 -17.54
CA CYS A 249 -25.28 9.98 -16.39
C CYS A 249 -26.30 8.89 -16.73
N GLN A 250 -26.67 8.73 -18.01
CA GLN A 250 -27.61 7.73 -18.50
C GLN A 250 -26.98 6.36 -18.74
N LYS A 251 -25.64 6.27 -18.80
CA LYS A 251 -24.96 4.98 -18.90
C LYS A 251 -25.27 4.12 -17.68
N LYS A 252 -25.22 2.81 -17.87
CA LYS A 252 -25.36 1.87 -16.77
C LYS A 252 -23.98 1.43 -16.30
N HIS A 253 -23.70 1.66 -15.02
CA HIS A 253 -22.54 1.10 -14.33
C HIS A 253 -22.98 0.44 -13.02
N TYR A 254 -22.09 -0.38 -12.46
CA TYR A 254 -22.23 -0.82 -11.07
C TYR A 254 -22.08 0.37 -10.12
N LEU A 255 -22.27 0.15 -8.83
CA LEU A 255 -22.27 1.21 -7.83
C LEU A 255 -21.52 0.81 -6.58
N MET A 256 -21.10 1.84 -5.85
CA MET A 256 -20.56 1.73 -4.51
C MET A 256 -21.21 2.79 -3.64
N CYS A 257 -21.66 2.38 -2.46
CA CYS A 257 -22.29 3.27 -1.50
C CYS A 257 -21.38 3.47 -0.28
N GLU A 258 -21.49 4.63 0.35
CA GLU A 258 -20.79 5.01 1.57
C GLU A 258 -21.80 5.49 2.62
N ARG A 259 -21.58 5.13 3.88
CA ARG A 259 -22.25 5.76 5.02
C ARG A 259 -21.30 5.83 6.20
N LYS A 260 -21.57 6.71 7.16
CA LYS A 260 -20.78 6.81 8.37
C LYS A 260 -20.82 5.50 9.15
N ALA A 261 -19.65 5.09 9.65
CA ALA A 261 -19.56 3.98 10.57
C ALA A 261 -20.24 4.33 11.89
N GLY A 262 -20.88 3.35 12.53
CA GLY A 262 -21.30 3.49 13.91
C GLY A 262 -20.11 3.59 14.87
N ALA A 263 -20.38 3.81 16.15
CA ALA A 263 -19.33 3.70 17.16
C ALA A 263 -18.83 2.25 17.23
N ALA A 264 -17.50 2.06 17.21
CA ALA A 264 -16.93 0.75 17.50
C ALA A 264 -17.36 0.34 18.91
N LYS A 265 -17.99 -0.82 19.05
CA LYS A 265 -18.43 -1.32 20.35
C LYS A 265 -17.25 -1.90 21.11
N VAL A 266 -16.42 -1.02 21.66
CA VAL A 266 -15.19 -1.38 22.38
C VAL A 266 -15.45 -2.37 23.53
N GLY A 267 -16.62 -2.27 24.18
CA GLY A 267 -17.05 -3.22 25.21
C GLY A 267 -17.23 -4.66 24.72
N GLU A 268 -17.70 -4.85 23.48
CA GLU A 268 -17.87 -6.20 22.88
C GLU A 268 -16.51 -6.83 22.51
N LEU A 269 -15.48 -6.02 22.21
CA LEU A 269 -14.11 -6.51 21.96
C LEU A 269 -13.47 -7.13 23.21
N LEU A 270 -13.76 -6.57 24.39
CA LEU A 270 -13.27 -7.08 25.67
C LEU A 270 -13.95 -8.39 26.05
N GLN A 271 -15.24 -8.53 25.71
CA GLN A 271 -16.02 -9.74 25.98
C GLN A 271 -15.74 -10.88 24.99
N TYR A 272 -15.39 -10.57 23.73
CA TYR A 272 -15.02 -11.58 22.73
C TYR A 272 -13.82 -12.45 23.15
N LYS A 273 -12.86 -11.89 23.90
CA LYS A 273 -11.76 -12.65 24.51
C LYS A 273 -12.24 -13.65 25.56
N ALA A 274 -13.24 -13.30 26.37
CA ALA A 274 -13.76 -14.17 27.43
C ALA A 274 -14.48 -15.41 26.88
N ALA A 275 -15.21 -15.27 25.77
CA ALA A 275 -15.95 -16.37 25.15
C ALA A 275 -15.07 -17.38 24.37
N LYS A 276 -13.87 -16.98 23.91
CA LYS A 276 -12.91 -17.89 23.24
C LYS A 276 -11.85 -18.46 24.18
N GLY A 277 -11.63 -17.86 25.34
CA GLY A 277 -10.70 -18.37 26.36
C GLY A 277 -11.22 -19.57 27.15
N THR A 278 -12.51 -19.92 27.02
CA THR A 278 -13.17 -21.00 27.78
C THR A 278 -13.29 -22.33 27.03
N SER A 279 -12.72 -22.46 25.81
CA SER A 279 -12.83 -23.69 25.00
C SER A 279 -11.57 -24.57 24.97
N GLN A 280 -10.68 -24.46 25.96
CA GLN A 280 -9.62 -25.44 26.21
C GLN A 280 -9.42 -25.62 27.71
N THR A 281 -10.31 -26.37 28.36
CA THR A 281 -10.08 -27.08 29.63
C THR A 281 -11.30 -27.95 29.92
N VAL A 282 -11.53 -28.98 29.10
CA VAL A 282 -12.26 -30.17 29.56
C VAL A 282 -11.64 -31.40 28.88
N ALA A 283 -11.28 -32.36 29.74
CA ALA A 283 -10.77 -33.73 29.52
C ALA A 283 -9.26 -33.89 29.62
#